data_AF-A0A1W1Z3M2-F1
#
_entry.id   AF-A0A1W1Z3M2-F1
#
_cell.length_a   1.000
_cell.length_b   1.000
_cell.length_c   1.000
_cell.angle_alpha   90.00
_cell.angle_beta   90.00
_cell.angle_gamma   90.00
#
_symmetry.space_group_name_H-M   'P 1'
#
loop_
_entity.id
_entity.type
_entity.pdbx_description
1 polymer ?
#
loop_
_entity_poly.entity_id
_entity_poly.type
_entity_poly.pdbx_seq_one_letter_code
_entity_poly.pdbx_strand_id
1 'polypeptide(L)' 'MQTKTYTVMEPGFLFGDHYPKGAKIELNEKQARRFVDEGRIALPKAEEPKKAPAPAKTDTKD' A
#
# COMPACT_ATOMS: atom_id res chain seq x y z
N MET A 1 -4.87 -0.84 18.83
CA MET A 1 -3.69 -1.18 17.99
C MET A 1 -3.50 -0.02 17.03
N GLN A 2 -2.30 0.55 16.92
CA GLN A 2 -2.08 1.76 16.11
C GLN A 2 -1.72 1.36 14.68
N THR A 3 -2.57 1.71 13.70
CA THR A 3 -2.29 1.52 12.27
C THR A 3 -1.50 2.71 11.73
N LYS A 4 -0.69 2.46 10.70
CA LYS A 4 0.07 3.46 9.96
C LYS A 4 -0.20 3.27 8.47
N THR A 5 -0.13 4.34 7.69
CA THR A 5 -0.31 4.27 6.23
C THR A 5 1.03 3.97 5.55
N TYR A 6 1.10 2.85 4.84
CA TYR A 6 2.26 2.42 4.06
C TYR A 6 2.00 2.65 2.57
N THR A 7 3.06 2.76 1.79
CA THR A 7 2.95 2.91 0.33
C THR A 7 3.35 1.60 -0.36
N VAL A 8 2.50 1.08 -1.23
CA VAL A 8 2.76 -0.13 -1.99
C VAL A 8 3.83 0.15 -3.04
N MET A 9 4.95 -0.55 -2.99
CA MET A 9 6.06 -0.42 -3.93
C MET A 9 5.96 -1.43 -5.07
N GLU A 10 5.38 -2.59 -4.81
CA GLU A 10 5.15 -3.67 -5.77
C GLU A 10 3.63 -3.94 -5.87
N PRO A 11 3.04 -3.85 -7.08
CA PRO A 11 1.61 -4.11 -7.24
C PRO A 11 1.30 -5.58 -6.98
N GLY A 12 0.20 -5.86 -6.27
CA GLY A 12 -0.20 -7.23 -5.98
C GLY A 12 -1.35 -7.35 -4.99
N PHE A 13 -1.69 -8.59 -4.65
CA PHE A 13 -2.73 -8.87 -3.66
C PHE A 13 -2.17 -8.77 -2.24
N LEU A 14 -2.73 -7.87 -1.45
CA LEU A 14 -2.45 -7.71 -0.02
C LEU A 14 -3.76 -7.89 0.73
N PHE A 15 -3.80 -8.84 1.68
CA PHE A 15 -5.00 -9.10 2.51
C PHE A 15 -6.29 -9.44 1.74
N GLY A 16 -6.17 -9.94 0.50
CA GLY A 16 -7.32 -10.28 -0.33
C GLY A 16 -7.75 -9.16 -1.29
N ASP A 17 -7.18 -7.98 -1.17
CA ASP A 17 -7.39 -6.84 -2.06
C ASP A 17 -6.19 -6.61 -2.97
N HIS A 18 -6.44 -6.26 -4.24
CA HIS A 18 -5.39 -5.93 -5.18
C HIS A 18 -5.00 -4.44 -5.06
N TYR A 19 -3.73 -4.18 -4.75
CA TYR A 19 -3.19 -2.83 -4.63
C TYR A 19 -2.24 -2.51 -5.79
N PRO A 20 -2.44 -1.39 -6.50
CA PRO A 20 -1.48 -0.93 -7.50
C PRO A 20 -0.23 -0.32 -6.83
N LYS A 21 0.86 -0.22 -7.60
CA LYS A 21 2.08 0.49 -7.17
C LYS A 21 1.77 1.96 -6.87
N GLY A 22 2.23 2.43 -5.72
CA GLY A 22 1.97 3.77 -5.19
C GLY A 22 0.68 3.88 -4.38
N ALA A 23 -0.11 2.80 -4.27
CA ALA A 23 -1.32 2.82 -3.43
C ALA A 23 -0.96 2.97 -1.95
N LYS A 24 -1.85 3.61 -1.20
CA LYS A 24 -1.74 3.76 0.24
C LYS A 24 -2.56 2.66 0.91
N ILE A 25 -1.94 1.93 1.84
CA ILE A 25 -2.60 0.87 2.61
C ILE A 25 -2.39 1.12 4.11
N GLU A 26 -3.44 0.98 4.90
CA GLU A 26 -3.37 1.12 6.35
C GLU A 26 -3.10 -0.24 6.99
N LEU A 27 -1.95 -0.38 7.62
CA LEU A 27 -1.52 -1.62 8.24
C LEU A 27 -1.01 -1.36 9.65
N ASN A 28 -1.14 -2.35 10.53
CA ASN A 28 -0.44 -2.33 11.80
C ASN A 28 1.03 -2.80 11.62
N GLU A 29 1.93 -2.45 12.53
CA GLU A 29 3.37 -2.78 12.42
C GLU A 29 3.63 -4.29 12.22
N LYS A 30 2.88 -5.15 12.92
CA LYS A 30 3.03 -6.61 12.76
C LYS A 30 2.66 -7.09 11.34
N GLN A 31 1.63 -6.50 10.75
CA GLN A 31 1.18 -6.83 9.40
C GLN A 31 2.16 -6.29 8.36
N ALA A 32 2.53 -5.01 8.49
CA ALA A 32 3.43 -4.35 7.57
C ALA A 32 4.84 -4.95 7.56
N ARG A 33 5.33 -5.45 8.70
CA ARG A 33 6.71 -5.94 8.84
C ARG A 33 7.10 -6.96 7.78
N ARG A 34 6.23 -7.91 7.45
CA ARG A 34 6.52 -8.90 6.39
C ARG A 34 6.62 -8.26 5.01
N PHE A 35 5.69 -7.37 4.67
CA PHE A 35 5.70 -6.70 3.36
C PHE A 35 6.82 -5.68 3.21
N VAL A 36 7.25 -5.06 4.31
CA VAL A 36 8.43 -4.17 4.33
C VAL A 36 9.70 -4.99 4.14
N ASP A 37 9.82 -6.13 4.82
CA ASP A 37 10.98 -7.04 4.71
C ASP A 37 11.10 -7.62 3.29
N GLU A 38 9.96 -8.00 2.67
CA GLU A 38 9.90 -8.41 1.26
C GLU A 38 10.09 -7.25 0.26
N GLY A 39 10.12 -5.99 0.73
CA GLY A 39 10.23 -4.82 -0.14
C GLY A 39 8.96 -4.47 -0.93
N ARG A 40 7.82 -5.12 -0.62
CA ARG A 40 6.53 -4.90 -1.27
C ARG A 40 5.87 -3.58 -0.90
N ILE A 41 6.07 -3.11 0.34
CA ILE A 41 5.60 -1.80 0.79
C ILE A 41 6.75 -1.01 1.42
N ALA A 42 6.74 0.31 1.24
CA ALA A 42 7.67 1.22 1.89
C ALA A 42 7.23 1.51 3.33
N LEU A 43 8.21 1.62 4.23
CA LEU A 43 8.00 2.19 5.56
C LEU A 43 7.27 3.54 5.44
N PRO A 44 6.39 3.88 6.40
CA PRO A 44 5.66 5.13 6.43
C PRO A 44 6.69 6.24 6.59
N LYS A 45 7.17 6.77 5.47
CA LYS A 45 8.04 7.92 5.46
C LYS A 45 7.15 9.08 5.91
N ALA A 46 7.44 9.62 7.08
CA ALA A 46 6.76 10.79 7.61
C ALA A 46 6.70 11.85 6.49
N GLU A 47 5.47 12.18 6.09
CA GLU A 47 5.03 13.21 5.15
C GLU A 47 6.08 13.86 4.22
N GLU A 48 5.95 13.58 2.91
CA GLU A 48 5.92 14.68 1.93
C GLU A 48 4.60 14.61 1.14
N PRO A 49 3.74 15.63 1.22
CA PRO A 49 2.48 15.67 0.51
C PRO A 49 2.72 16.09 -0.95
N LYS A 50 3.20 15.18 -1.81
CA LYS A 50 3.23 15.44 -3.25
C LYS A 50 2.75 14.24 -4.06
N LYS A 51 1.53 14.44 -4.58
CA LYS A 51 0.91 13.75 -5.73
C LYS A 51 0.40 12.34 -5.44
N ALA A 52 -0.90 12.26 -5.11
CA ALA A 52 -1.67 11.05 -5.35
C ALA A 52 -1.79 10.83 -6.88
N PRO A 53 -1.34 9.71 -7.45
CA PRO A 53 -2.05 9.15 -8.58
C PRO A 53 -3.31 8.48 -8.04
N ALA A 54 -4.43 8.88 -8.63
CA ALA A 54 -5.78 8.42 -8.32
C ALA A 54 -5.89 6.89 -8.27
N PRO A 55 -6.84 6.34 -7.50
CA PRO A 55 -7.17 4.92 -7.58
C PRO A 55 -7.63 4.62 -9.01
N ALA A 56 -6.79 3.94 -9.79
CA ALA A 56 -7.25 3.28 -10.99
C ALA A 56 -8.16 2.13 -10.53
N LYS A 57 -9.46 2.43 -10.39
CA LYS A 57 -10.51 1.42 -10.36
C LYS A 57 -10.33 0.62 -11.64
N THR A 58 -9.85 -0.61 -11.52
CA THR A 58 -9.82 -1.55 -12.62
C THR A 58 -11.26 -1.73 -13.06
N ASP A 59 -11.50 -1.26 -14.28
CA ASP A 59 -12.67 -1.45 -15.12
C ASP A 59 -13.21 -2.89 -14.99
N THR A 60 -14.41 -3.02 -14.43
CA THR A 60 -15.23 -4.22 -14.60
C THR A 60 -15.62 -4.30 -16.07
N LYS A 61 -15.11 -5.28 -16.79
CA LYS A 61 -15.58 -5.63 -18.13
C LYS A 61 -15.84 -7.12 -18.20
N ASP A 62 -17.09 -7.50 -17.94
CA ASP A 62 -17.98 -8.12 -18.92
C ASP A 62 -19.42 -8.06 -18.40
#